data_AF-S4PU38-F1
#
_entry.id   AF-S4PU38-F1
#
_cell.length_a   1.000
_cell.length_b   1.000
_cell.length_c   1.000
_cell.angle_alpha   90.00
_cell.angle_beta   90.00
_cell.angle_gamma   90.00
#
_symmetry.space_group_name_H-M   'P 1'
#
loop_
_entity.id
_entity.type
_entity.pdbx_description
1 polymer ?
#
loop_
_entity_poly.entity_id
_entity_poly.type
_entity_poly.pdbx_seq_one_letter_code
_entity_poly.pdbx_strand_id
1 'polypeptide(L)' 'NKVINHPYYKSAQRIAIFMSTDQEVNTMPIISHIKARGAAAFVPQYAGGVMKMLRLEQDDEKTMPLTRHG' A
#
# COMPACT_ATOMS: atom_id res chain seq x y z
N ASN A 1 11.19 -6.75 9.85
CA ASN A 1 11.30 -7.92 8.94
C ASN A 1 10.22 -9.00 9.10
N LYS A 2 9.29 -8.91 10.08
CA LYS A 2 8.26 -9.96 10.29
C LYS A 2 7.37 -10.18 9.06
N VAL A 3 6.87 -9.11 8.45
CA VAL A 3 5.93 -9.17 7.31
C VAL A 3 6.59 -9.79 6.07
N ILE A 4 7.76 -9.28 5.65
CA ILE A 4 8.43 -9.76 4.43
C ILE A 4 8.87 -11.23 4.50
N ASN A 5 9.07 -11.74 5.72
CA ASN A 5 9.42 -13.15 5.95
C ASN A 5 8.21 -14.07 6.07
N HIS A 6 7.00 -13.53 6.18
CA HIS A 6 5.78 -14.31 6.37
C HIS A 6 5.41 -15.12 5.11
N PRO A 7 5.02 -16.40 5.21
CA PRO A 7 4.70 -17.23 4.05
C PRO A 7 3.56 -16.67 3.20
N TYR A 8 2.46 -16.18 3.82
CA TYR A 8 1.38 -15.53 3.07
C TYR A 8 1.81 -14.25 2.34
N TYR A 9 2.73 -13.47 2.92
CA TYR A 9 3.25 -12.31 2.22
C TYR A 9 4.04 -12.72 0.97
N LYS A 10 4.89 -13.76 1.09
CA LYS A 10 5.72 -14.25 -0.01
C LYS A 10 4.88 -14.81 -1.16
N SER A 11 3.83 -15.56 -0.86
CA SER A 11 2.98 -16.20 -1.88
C SER A 11 1.97 -15.26 -2.54
N ALA A 12 1.55 -14.18 -1.86
CA ALA A 12 0.56 -13.25 -2.38
C ALA A 12 1.03 -12.56 -3.67
N GLN A 13 0.13 -12.36 -4.64
CA GLN A 13 0.41 -11.61 -5.88
C GLN A 13 -0.33 -10.26 -5.94
N ARG A 14 -1.37 -10.10 -5.10
CA ARG A 14 -2.22 -8.92 -5.02
C ARG A 14 -2.41 -8.62 -3.53
N ILE A 15 -1.95 -7.46 -3.08
CA ILE A 15 -1.86 -7.14 -1.65
C ILE A 15 -2.56 -5.82 -1.38
N ALA A 16 -3.56 -5.87 -0.51
CA ALA A 16 -4.17 -4.68 0.08
C ALA A 16 -3.27 -4.16 1.21
N ILE A 17 -2.91 -2.89 1.17
CA ILE A 17 -2.05 -2.23 2.14
C ILE A 17 -2.42 -0.74 2.26
N PHE A 18 -2.35 -0.16 3.45
CA PHE A 18 -2.59 1.26 3.65
C PHE A 18 -1.31 2.07 3.44
N MET A 19 -1.45 3.34 3.05
CA MET A 19 -0.36 4.32 3.13
C MET A 19 -0.35 4.88 4.54
N SER A 20 0.74 4.66 5.27
CA SER A 20 0.85 5.01 6.68
C SER A 20 0.88 6.52 6.90
N THR A 21 0.13 6.98 7.91
CA THR A 21 0.28 8.30 8.52
C THR A 21 1.41 8.33 9.54
N ASP A 22 1.75 9.51 10.08
CA ASP A 22 2.80 9.69 11.09
C ASP A 22 2.52 8.96 12.42
N GLN A 23 1.29 8.53 12.65
CA GLN A 23 0.85 7.84 13.88
C GLN A 23 0.79 6.32 13.71
N GLU A 24 1.06 5.81 12.51
CA GLU A 24 0.98 4.40 12.17
C GLU A 24 2.36 3.80 11.89
N VAL A 25 2.42 2.47 11.82
CA VAL A 25 3.62 1.78 11.35
C VAL A 25 3.89 2.17 9.90
N ASN A 26 5.10 2.65 9.62
CA ASN A 26 5.49 3.03 8.27
C ASN A 26 5.41 1.84 7.29
N THR A 27 4.46 1.89 6.36
CA THR A 27 4.22 0.84 5.36
C THR A 27 4.93 1.10 4.03
N MET A 28 5.52 2.28 3.84
CA MET A 28 6.19 2.65 2.58
C MET A 28 7.29 1.66 2.17
N PRO A 29 8.16 1.17 3.08
CA PRO A 29 9.15 0.15 2.72
C PRO A 29 8.51 -1.19 2.28
N ILE A 30 7.33 -1.52 2.79
CA ILE A 30 6.59 -2.73 2.42
C ILE A 30 5.99 -2.55 1.01
N ILE A 31 5.42 -1.38 0.71
CA ILE A 31 4.91 -1.04 -0.63
C ILE A 31 6.04 -1.13 -1.67
N SER A 32 7.20 -0.52 -1.39
CA SER A 32 8.37 -0.61 -2.25
C SER A 32 8.82 -2.05 -2.47
N HIS A 33 8.81 -2.88 -1.44
CA HIS A 33 9.16 -4.29 -1.55
C HIS A 33 8.12 -5.11 -2.34
N ILE A 34 6.81 -4.79 -2.22
CA ILE A 34 5.74 -5.41 -3.02
C ILE A 34 5.98 -5.13 -4.51
N LYS A 35 6.26 -3.86 -4.86
CA LYS A 35 6.54 -3.44 -6.24
C LYS A 35 7.83 -4.10 -6.77
N ALA A 36 8.91 -4.07 -5.99
CA ALA A 36 10.21 -4.61 -6.40
C ALA A 36 10.18 -6.11 -6.74
N ARG A 37 9.31 -6.89 -6.08
CA ARG A 37 9.14 -8.32 -6.38
C ARG A 37 8.09 -8.64 -7.45
N GLY A 38 7.50 -7.62 -8.08
CA GLY A 38 6.52 -7.77 -9.16
C GLY A 38 5.08 -8.06 -8.72
N ALA A 39 4.76 -7.94 -7.42
CA ALA A 39 3.39 -8.08 -6.93
C ALA A 39 2.62 -6.76 -7.02
N ALA A 40 1.30 -6.82 -7.11
CA ALA A 40 0.45 -5.64 -7.18
C ALA A 40 0.08 -5.14 -5.77
N ALA A 41 0.40 -3.88 -5.48
CA ALA A 41 -0.04 -3.17 -4.28
C ALA A 41 -1.38 -2.46 -4.56
N PHE A 42 -2.30 -2.51 -3.60
CA PHE A 42 -3.55 -1.77 -3.64
C PHE A 42 -3.72 -0.95 -2.37
N VAL A 43 -4.08 0.32 -2.51
CA VAL A 43 -4.28 1.28 -1.40
C VAL A 43 -5.74 1.71 -1.29
N PRO A 44 -6.22 2.06 -0.08
CA PRO A 44 -7.58 2.53 0.11
C PRO A 44 -7.77 3.93 -0.49
N GLN A 45 -8.84 4.09 -1.26
CA GLN A 45 -9.43 5.38 -1.61
C GLN A 45 -10.78 5.49 -0.91
N TYR A 46 -11.00 6.60 -0.22
CA TYR A 46 -12.27 6.92 0.42
C TYR A 46 -13.03 7.95 -0.42
N ALA A 47 -14.21 7.57 -0.91
CA ALA A 47 -15.08 8.47 -1.66
C ALA A 47 -16.54 8.20 -1.27
N GLY A 48 -17.25 9.24 -0.81
CA GLY A 48 -18.68 9.16 -0.49
C GLY A 48 -19.04 8.11 0.57
N GLY A 49 -18.17 7.91 1.58
CA GLY A 49 -18.38 6.91 2.64
C GLY A 49 -18.07 5.46 2.23
N VAL A 50 -17.60 5.24 1.00
CA VAL A 50 -17.19 3.92 0.51
C VAL A 50 -15.67 3.86 0.38
N MET A 51 -15.08 2.77 0.86
CA MET A 51 -13.66 2.46 0.66
C MET A 51 -13.49 1.52 -0.54
N LYS A 52 -12.64 1.89 -1.49
CA LYS A 52 -12.21 1.04 -2.61
C LYS A 52 -10.71 0.83 -2.57
N MET A 53 -10.25 -0.35 -2.97
CA MET A 53 -8.84 -0.65 -3.10
C MET A 53 -8.38 -0.34 -4.54
N LEU A 54 -7.55 0.69 -4.71
CA LEU A 54 -7.01 1.08 -6.01
C LEU A 54 -5.60 0.55 -6.17
N ARG A 55 -5.26 0.06 -7.37
CA ARG A 55 -3.92 -0.39 -7.68
C ARG A 55 -2.97 0.80 -7.69
N LEU A 56 -1.83 0.65 -7.03
CA LEU A 56 -0.69 1.58 -7.14
C LEU A 56 0.14 1.22 -8.37
N GLU A 57 0.18 2.11 -9.34
CA GLU A 57 1.16 2.08 -10.42
C GLU A 57 2.47 2.73 -9.97
N GLN A 58 3.47 2.72 -10.86
CA GLN A 58 4.78 3.29 -10.55
C GLN A 58 4.68 4.80 -10.29
N ASP A 59 5.32 5.27 -9.22
CA ASP A 59 5.39 6.67 -8.80
C ASP A 59 4.06 7.35 -8.39
N ASP A 60 2.93 6.64 -8.36
CA ASP A 60 1.65 7.17 -7.86
C ASP A 60 1.77 7.78 -6.46
N GLU A 61 2.58 7.18 -5.57
CA GLU A 61 2.77 7.70 -4.20
C GLU A 61 3.36 9.11 -4.15
N LYS A 62 3.97 9.58 -5.25
CA LYS A 62 4.57 10.92 -5.37
C LYS A 62 3.60 11.95 -5.96
N THR A 63 2.58 11.51 -6.68
CA THR A 63 1.70 12.37 -7.49
C THR A 63 0.27 12.43 -6.96
N MET A 64 -0.15 11.47 -6.12
CA MET A 64 -1.48 11.46 -5.54
C MET A 64 -1.72 12.68 -4.63
N PRO A 65 -2.91 13.29 -4.70
CA PRO A 65 -3.27 14.38 -3.80
C PRO A 65 -3.42 13.86 -2.38
N LEU A 66 -2.94 14.64 -1.41
CA LEU A 66 -3.12 14.35 0.01
C LEU A 66 -4.59 14.46 0.39
N THR A 67 -5.00 13.60 1.31
CA THR A 67 -6.35 13.65 1.87
C THR A 67 -6.34 14.49 3.16
N ARG A 68 -7.50 14.62 3.80
CA ARG A 68 -7.59 15.30 5.10
C ARG A 68 -6.72 14.64 6.19
N HIS A 69 -6.30 13.40 6.00
CA HIS A 69 -5.52 12.63 6.97
C HIS A 69 -4.01 12.71 6.73
N GLY A 70 -3.57 13.57 5.82
CA GLY A 70 -2.21 13.58 5.27
C GLY A 70 -2.10 12.58 4.13
#